data_AF-W1VCC8-F1
#
_entry.id   AF-W1VCC8-F1
#
_cell.length_a   1.000
_cell.length_b   1.000
_cell.length_c   1.000
_cell.angle_alpha   90.00
_cell.angle_beta   90.00
_cell.angle_gamma   90.00
#
_symmetry.space_group_name_H-M   'P 1'
#
loop_
_entity.id
_entity.type
_entity.pdbx_description
1 polymer ?
#
loop_
_entity_poly.entity_id
_entity_poly.type
_entity_poly.pdbx_seq_one_letter_code
_entity_poly.pdbx_strand_id
1 'polypeptide(L)'
;ARMPQNLFSILGGNGGASKFLTVLAVILLATVAVVFIEQATRRIPVQYAKRMIGRRQYGGSTTYIPIKINTAGVIPVIFASSILAMPQLIAQFGSPTSSWVQWISANLRQTDPVYLVGYGLLILFFTFFYTTITFNPEEIADNMKKYGGFIPGIRAGEPTVKYLSYVINRVTTAGSVYLLVLALLPTLAVIWLGLSQNLPFGGTTILIMVGVGLQTVKEINSQLQQRHYEGFLS
;
A
#
# COMPACT_ATOMS: atom_id res chain seq x y z
N ALA A 1 12.83 -1.34 -18.73
CA ALA A 1 13.18 0.06 -18.38
C ALA A 1 12.96 0.97 -19.59
N ARG A 2 11.86 1.73 -19.64
CA ARG A 2 11.57 2.72 -20.70
C ARG A 2 11.31 4.14 -20.15
N MET A 3 11.27 4.27 -18.82
CA MET A 3 11.08 5.55 -18.10
C MET A 3 12.06 6.66 -18.49
N PRO A 4 13.39 6.44 -18.51
CA PRO A 4 14.31 7.50 -18.88
C PRO A 4 14.09 7.95 -20.33
N GLN A 5 13.89 7.02 -21.27
CA GLN A 5 13.60 7.35 -22.67
C GLN A 5 12.30 8.16 -22.85
N ASN A 6 11.24 7.85 -22.09
CA ASN A 6 9.97 8.57 -22.15
C ASN A 6 10.00 9.95 -21.47
N LEU A 7 10.86 10.13 -20.46
CA LEU A 7 11.13 11.45 -19.85
C LEU A 7 11.93 12.35 -20.81
N PHE A 8 12.90 11.79 -21.52
CA PHE A 8 13.67 12.51 -22.54
C PHE A 8 12.85 12.83 -23.81
N SER A 9 11.84 12.02 -24.17
CA SER A 9 10.95 12.35 -25.30
C SER A 9 9.99 13.51 -25.00
N ILE A 10 9.61 13.71 -23.73
CA ILE A 10 8.81 14.89 -23.30
C ILE A 10 9.65 16.18 -23.38
N LEU A 11 10.97 16.10 -23.12
CA LEU A 11 11.89 17.23 -23.31
C LEU A 11 12.03 17.66 -24.78
N GLY A 12 11.82 16.75 -25.74
CA GLY A 12 11.93 17.03 -27.18
C GLY A 12 10.66 17.56 -27.87
N GLY A 13 9.52 17.64 -27.17
CA GLY A 13 8.25 18.11 -27.74
C GLY A 13 7.98 19.61 -27.52
N ASN A 14 7.16 20.21 -28.39
CA ASN A 14 6.83 21.65 -28.34
C ASN A 14 6.19 22.04 -26.98
N GLY A 15 6.87 22.88 -26.19
CA GLY A 15 6.49 23.20 -24.80
C GLY A 15 7.01 22.22 -23.74
N GLY A 16 8.01 21.40 -24.08
CA GLY A 16 8.52 20.27 -23.29
C GLY A 16 9.01 20.62 -21.89
N ALA A 17 9.65 21.78 -21.69
CA ALA A 17 10.18 22.16 -20.38
C ALA A 17 9.09 22.41 -19.32
N SER A 18 7.99 23.07 -19.68
CA SER A 18 6.89 23.38 -18.73
C SER A 18 6.04 22.15 -18.42
N LYS A 19 5.75 21.30 -19.43
CA LYS A 19 5.05 20.03 -19.23
C LYS A 19 5.90 19.04 -18.44
N PHE A 20 7.20 18.98 -18.69
CA PHE A 20 8.15 18.18 -17.94
C PHE A 20 8.22 18.62 -16.47
N LEU A 21 8.36 19.92 -16.20
CA LEU A 21 8.34 20.47 -14.83
C LEU A 21 7.05 20.15 -14.09
N THR A 22 5.90 20.25 -14.78
CA THR A 22 4.59 19.94 -14.20
C THR A 22 4.47 18.47 -13.83
N VAL A 23 4.86 17.56 -14.73
CA VAL A 23 4.84 16.10 -14.47
C VAL A 23 5.81 15.73 -13.34
N LEU A 24 7.01 16.32 -13.32
CA LEU A 24 8.01 16.07 -12.29
C LEU A 24 7.55 16.58 -10.92
N ALA A 25 6.89 17.74 -10.86
CA ALA A 25 6.29 18.26 -9.64
C ALA A 25 5.15 17.35 -9.13
N VAL A 26 4.28 16.84 -10.01
CA VAL A 26 3.21 15.90 -9.62
C VAL A 26 3.77 14.59 -9.07
N ILE A 27 4.80 14.04 -9.72
CA ILE A 27 5.47 12.80 -9.27
C ILE A 27 6.12 13.00 -7.90
N LEU A 28 6.82 14.13 -7.70
CA LEU A 28 7.48 14.43 -6.44
C LEU A 28 6.46 14.62 -5.32
N LEU A 29 5.38 15.38 -5.58
CA LEU A 29 4.31 15.59 -4.61
C LEU A 29 3.60 14.28 -4.25
N ALA A 30 3.29 13.45 -5.25
CA ALA A 30 2.73 12.13 -5.02
C ALA A 30 3.67 11.26 -4.17
N THR A 31 4.97 11.27 -4.46
CA THR A 31 5.97 10.48 -3.71
C THR A 31 6.07 10.94 -2.25
N VAL A 32 6.10 12.25 -1.99
CA VAL A 32 6.11 12.79 -0.62
C VAL A 32 4.83 12.41 0.13
N ALA A 33 3.67 12.48 -0.53
CA ALA A 33 2.40 12.04 0.04
C ALA A 33 2.41 10.53 0.37
N VAL A 34 2.94 9.69 -0.52
CA VAL A 34 3.17 8.24 -0.27
C VAL A 34 3.97 8.04 1.00
N VAL A 35 5.15 8.64 1.06
CA VAL A 35 6.11 8.43 2.14
C VAL A 35 5.51 8.88 3.48
N PHE A 36 4.88 10.06 3.51
CA PHE A 36 4.30 10.62 4.74
C PHE A 36 3.24 9.69 5.33
N ILE A 37 2.34 9.17 4.49
CA ILE A 37 1.23 8.33 4.94
C ILE A 37 1.67 6.90 5.20
N GLU A 38 2.63 6.36 4.44
CA GLU A 38 3.22 5.05 4.75
C GLU A 38 3.94 5.01 6.10
N GLN A 39 4.47 6.14 6.56
CA GLN A 39 5.11 6.25 7.87
C GLN A 39 4.09 6.45 9.01
N ALA A 40 2.84 6.79 8.68
CA ALA A 40 1.81 6.99 9.67
C ALA A 40 1.41 5.66 10.33
N THR A 41 1.51 5.63 11.66
CA THR A 41 1.16 4.46 12.47
C THR A 41 0.21 4.85 13.59
N ARG A 42 -0.81 4.03 13.79
CA ARG A 42 -1.68 4.09 14.96
C ARG A 42 -1.05 3.25 16.07
N ARG A 43 -0.67 3.90 17.17
CA ARG A 43 -0.07 3.23 18.33
C ARG A 43 -1.16 2.81 19.32
N ILE A 44 -1.26 1.51 19.61
CA ILE A 44 -2.13 0.99 20.67
C ILE A 44 -1.27 0.73 21.91
N PRO A 45 -1.48 1.42 23.04
CA PRO A 45 -0.71 1.18 24.25
C PRO A 45 -1.04 -0.19 24.84
N VAL A 46 0.00 -0.90 25.26
CA VAL A 46 -0.07 -2.21 25.90
C VAL A 46 0.77 -2.17 27.18
N GLN A 47 0.26 -2.79 28.22
CA GLN A 47 0.97 -2.97 29.48
C GLN A 47 1.26 -4.44 29.69
N TYR A 48 2.51 -4.77 30.00
CA TYR A 48 2.87 -6.11 30.45
C TYR A 48 2.80 -6.18 31.97
N ALA A 49 2.24 -7.27 32.47
CA ALA A 49 2.11 -7.52 33.89
C ALA A 49 3.48 -7.46 34.59
N LYS A 50 3.52 -6.77 35.73
CA LYS A 50 4.72 -6.72 36.58
C LYS A 50 4.90 -8.09 37.24
N ARG A 51 6.13 -8.64 37.24
CA ARG A 51 6.44 -9.82 38.06
C ARG A 51 6.91 -9.33 39.43
N MET A 52 6.23 -9.78 40.48
CA MET A 52 6.66 -9.52 41.84
C MET A 52 7.77 -10.51 42.20
N ILE A 53 8.99 -10.03 42.42
CA ILE A 53 10.12 -10.84 42.90
C ILE A 53 10.44 -10.32 44.30
N GLY A 54 10.10 -11.11 45.33
CA GLY A 54 10.21 -10.68 46.73
C GLY A 54 9.23 -9.56 47.10
N ARG A 55 9.70 -8.51 47.78
CA ARG A 55 8.90 -7.33 48.19
C ARG A 55 8.93 -6.16 47.20
N ARG A 56 9.66 -6.29 46.09
CA ARG A 56 9.82 -5.22 45.10
C ARG A 56 9.12 -5.61 43.80
N GLN A 57 8.29 -4.71 43.28
CA GLN A 57 7.69 -4.88 41.96
C GLN A 57 8.77 -4.59 40.90
N TYR A 58 9.10 -5.59 40.08
CA TYR A 58 10.00 -5.44 38.94
C TYR A 58 9.20 -5.63 37.64
N GLY A 59 9.53 -4.84 36.64
CA GLY A 59 8.84 -4.86 35.36
C GLY A 59 7.48 -4.14 35.39
N GLY A 60 6.90 -3.95 34.22
CA GLY A 60 5.80 -3.01 33.96
C GLY A 60 6.25 -1.88 33.07
N SER A 61 6.77 -2.23 31.90
CA SER A 61 7.02 -1.28 30.83
C SER A 61 5.71 -1.09 30.06
N THR A 62 5.33 0.16 29.83
CA THR A 62 4.32 0.53 28.84
C THR A 62 4.96 0.43 27.46
N THR A 63 4.48 -0.50 26.63
CA THR A 63 4.85 -0.54 25.21
C THR A 63 3.66 -0.11 24.35
N TYR A 64 3.86 -0.04 23.04
CA TYR A 64 2.75 0.06 22.10
C TYR A 64 2.88 -0.95 20.96
N ILE A 65 1.75 -1.43 20.47
CA ILE A 65 1.66 -2.18 19.21
C ILE A 65 1.44 -1.16 18.09
N PRO A 66 2.37 -1.00 17.14
CA PRO A 66 2.19 -0.11 16.01
C PRO A 66 1.34 -0.79 14.93
N ILE A 67 0.21 -0.20 14.59
CA ILE A 67 -0.61 -0.60 13.45
C ILE A 67 -0.41 0.43 12.34
N LYS A 68 0.20 0.01 11.23
CA LYS A 68 0.37 0.88 10.05
C LYS A 68 -0.98 1.16 9.41
N ILE A 69 -1.17 2.36 8.87
CA ILE A 69 -2.42 2.71 8.14
C ILE A 69 -2.60 1.81 6.92
N ASN A 70 -1.49 1.51 6.24
CA ASN A 70 -1.44 0.55 5.16
C ASN A 70 -0.53 -0.63 5.55
N THR A 71 -1.13 -1.69 6.09
CA THR A 71 -0.41 -2.95 6.35
C THR A 71 -0.11 -3.71 5.06
N ALA A 72 -0.90 -3.47 4.00
CA ALA A 72 -0.82 -4.19 2.75
C ALA A 72 0.28 -3.69 1.79
N GLY A 73 0.81 -2.49 2.05
CA GLY A 73 1.79 -1.85 1.17
C GLY A 73 1.21 -1.66 -0.24
N VAL A 74 2.00 -2.01 -1.26
CA VAL A 74 1.63 -1.86 -2.67
C VAL A 74 0.93 -3.10 -3.24
N ILE A 75 0.88 -4.20 -2.48
CA ILE A 75 0.45 -5.52 -2.97
C ILE A 75 -0.98 -5.51 -3.55
N PRO A 76 -2.00 -4.91 -2.88
CA PRO A 76 -3.36 -4.85 -3.44
C PRO A 76 -3.43 -4.15 -4.81
N VAL A 77 -2.62 -3.11 -5.01
CA VAL A 77 -2.56 -2.34 -6.25
C VAL A 77 -1.98 -3.19 -7.38
N ILE A 78 -0.97 -4.01 -7.08
CA ILE A 78 -0.36 -4.94 -8.02
C ILE A 78 -1.37 -6.01 -8.45
N PHE A 79 -2.06 -6.64 -7.49
CA PHE A 79 -3.08 -7.66 -7.80
C PHE A 79 -4.26 -7.11 -8.62
N ALA A 80 -4.74 -5.91 -8.29
CA ALA A 80 -5.78 -5.26 -9.09
C ALA A 80 -5.30 -5.01 -10.54
N SER A 81 -4.06 -4.56 -10.72
CA SER A 81 -3.50 -4.30 -12.05
C SER A 81 -3.26 -5.57 -12.86
N SER A 82 -2.82 -6.67 -12.24
CA SER A 82 -2.58 -7.94 -12.93
C SER A 82 -3.88 -8.59 -13.39
N ILE A 83 -4.93 -8.56 -12.55
CA ILE A 83 -6.25 -9.09 -12.90
C ILE A 83 -6.87 -8.31 -14.07
N LEU A 84 -6.73 -6.99 -14.12
CA LEU A 84 -7.22 -6.20 -15.25
C LEU A 84 -6.36 -6.34 -16.51
N ALA A 85 -5.08 -6.69 -16.39
CA ALA A 85 -4.21 -6.95 -17.53
C ALA A 85 -4.51 -8.31 -18.18
N MET A 86 -4.96 -9.31 -17.42
CA MET A 86 -5.20 -10.67 -17.91
C MET A 86 -6.17 -10.74 -19.11
N PRO A 87 -7.36 -10.11 -19.08
CA PRO A 87 -8.25 -10.11 -20.24
C PRO A 87 -7.65 -9.43 -21.47
N GLN A 88 -6.85 -8.37 -21.28
CA GLN A 88 -6.17 -7.69 -22.38
C GLN A 88 -5.09 -8.58 -23.02
N LEU A 89 -4.38 -9.39 -22.23
CA LEU A 89 -3.42 -10.36 -22.74
C LEU A 89 -4.11 -11.46 -23.55
N ILE A 90 -5.24 -11.98 -23.06
CA ILE A 90 -6.03 -12.97 -23.79
C ILE A 90 -6.59 -12.39 -25.10
N ALA A 91 -7.05 -11.14 -25.06
CA ALA A 91 -7.55 -10.43 -26.25
C ALA A 91 -6.48 -10.25 -27.34
N GLN A 92 -5.19 -10.23 -27.00
CA GLN A 92 -4.10 -10.15 -27.99
C GLN A 92 -3.94 -11.45 -28.80
N PHE A 93 -4.37 -12.60 -28.28
CA PHE A 93 -4.35 -13.87 -29.01
C PHE A 93 -5.62 -14.09 -29.85
N GLY A 94 -6.66 -13.28 -29.67
CA GLY A 94 -7.90 -13.34 -30.43
C GLY A 94 -7.83 -12.57 -31.76
N SER A 95 -8.67 -12.94 -32.72
CA SER A 95 -8.80 -12.17 -33.96
C SER A 95 -9.33 -10.74 -33.67
N PRO A 96 -8.70 -9.67 -34.22
CA PRO A 96 -9.10 -8.27 -33.97
C PRO A 96 -10.55 -7.92 -34.36
N THR A 97 -11.18 -8.76 -35.18
CA THR A 97 -12.56 -8.60 -35.67
C THR A 97 -13.61 -9.22 -34.75
N SER A 98 -13.20 -9.99 -33.73
CA SER A 98 -14.17 -10.63 -32.83
C SER A 98 -14.76 -9.61 -31.86
N SER A 99 -16.09 -9.64 -31.67
CA SER A 99 -16.83 -8.70 -30.84
C SER A 99 -16.36 -8.65 -29.39
N TRP A 100 -15.90 -9.77 -28.83
CA TRP A 100 -15.36 -9.84 -27.46
C TRP A 100 -14.00 -9.15 -27.35
N VAL A 101 -13.13 -9.25 -28.38
CA VAL A 101 -11.82 -8.56 -28.42
C VAL A 101 -12.01 -7.05 -28.54
N GLN A 102 -12.97 -6.62 -29.37
CA GLN A 102 -13.32 -5.21 -29.52
C GLN A 102 -13.92 -4.63 -28.24
N TRP A 103 -14.78 -5.38 -27.56
CA TRP A 103 -15.33 -4.96 -26.28
C TRP A 103 -14.25 -4.81 -25.20
N ILE A 104 -13.33 -5.78 -25.08
CA ILE A 104 -12.21 -5.70 -24.12
C ILE A 104 -11.29 -4.53 -24.46
N SER A 105 -10.90 -4.39 -25.72
CA SER A 105 -9.98 -3.34 -26.16
C SER A 105 -10.58 -1.93 -26.10
N ALA A 106 -11.90 -1.80 -26.07
CA ALA A 106 -12.62 -0.53 -25.95
C ALA A 106 -13.09 -0.17 -24.54
N ASN A 107 -13.20 -1.13 -23.61
CA ASN A 107 -13.65 -0.87 -22.23
C ASN A 107 -12.56 -1.04 -21.17
N LEU A 108 -11.52 -1.83 -21.46
CA LEU A 108 -10.40 -2.02 -20.53
C LEU A 108 -9.23 -1.08 -20.82
N ARG A 109 -9.37 0.02 -21.58
CA ARG A 109 -8.23 0.95 -21.70
C ARG A 109 -8.06 1.71 -20.39
N GLN A 110 -6.81 2.00 -20.03
CA GLN A 110 -6.47 2.74 -18.80
C GLN A 110 -7.13 4.13 -18.71
N THR A 111 -7.60 4.67 -19.83
CA THR A 111 -8.29 5.95 -19.92
C THR A 111 -9.80 5.86 -19.73
N ASP A 112 -10.39 4.67 -19.84
CA ASP A 112 -11.84 4.52 -19.81
C ASP A 112 -12.39 4.54 -18.38
N PRO A 113 -13.54 5.19 -18.14
CA PRO A 113 -14.18 5.20 -16.83
C PRO A 113 -14.47 3.79 -16.29
N VAL A 114 -14.81 2.84 -17.16
CA VAL A 114 -15.08 1.45 -16.79
C VAL A 114 -13.84 0.80 -16.17
N TYR A 115 -12.67 0.99 -16.79
CA TYR A 115 -11.41 0.52 -16.23
C TYR A 115 -11.08 1.19 -14.90
N LEU A 116 -11.24 2.51 -14.79
CA LEU A 116 -10.93 3.25 -13.56
C LEU A 116 -11.82 2.83 -12.38
N VAL A 117 -13.12 2.64 -12.62
CA VAL A 117 -14.07 2.18 -11.60
C VAL A 117 -13.76 0.73 -11.20
N GLY A 118 -13.53 -0.16 -12.18
CA GLY A 118 -13.16 -1.55 -11.91
C GLY A 118 -11.84 -1.66 -11.14
N TYR A 119 -10.85 -0.85 -11.51
CA TYR A 119 -9.56 -0.79 -10.85
C TYR A 119 -9.69 -0.29 -9.41
N GLY A 120 -10.46 0.76 -9.17
CA GLY A 120 -10.75 1.26 -7.83
C GLY A 120 -11.43 0.21 -6.95
N LEU A 121 -12.48 -0.44 -7.45
CA LEU A 121 -13.19 -1.49 -6.70
C LEU A 121 -12.29 -2.67 -6.36
N LEU A 122 -11.45 -3.11 -7.30
CA LEU A 122 -10.47 -4.18 -7.06
C LEU A 122 -9.45 -3.77 -6.00
N ILE A 123 -8.95 -2.52 -6.03
CA ILE A 123 -8.02 -2.02 -4.99
C ILE A 123 -8.68 -2.06 -3.62
N LEU A 124 -9.91 -1.56 -3.47
CA LEU A 124 -10.63 -1.60 -2.21
C LEU A 124 -10.80 -3.05 -1.72
N PHE A 125 -11.29 -3.93 -2.58
CA PHE A 125 -11.48 -5.35 -2.27
C PHE A 125 -10.17 -6.01 -1.81
N PHE A 126 -9.10 -5.90 -2.58
CA PHE A 126 -7.82 -6.54 -2.26
C PHE A 126 -7.16 -5.94 -1.02
N THR A 127 -7.39 -4.66 -0.73
CA THR A 127 -6.85 -4.04 0.49
C THR A 127 -7.48 -4.67 1.73
N PHE A 128 -8.81 -4.82 1.76
CA PHE A 128 -9.49 -5.50 2.88
C PHE A 128 -9.15 -6.99 2.96
N PHE A 129 -9.12 -7.67 1.81
CA PHE A 129 -8.78 -9.09 1.73
C PHE A 129 -7.37 -9.36 2.26
N TYR A 130 -6.38 -8.61 1.79
CA TYR A 130 -4.99 -8.79 2.21
C TYR A 130 -4.77 -8.47 3.69
N THR A 131 -5.34 -7.35 4.19
CA THR A 131 -5.17 -6.98 5.60
C THR A 131 -5.80 -8.00 6.54
N THR A 132 -6.94 -8.60 6.17
CA THR A 132 -7.60 -9.61 7.00
C THR A 132 -6.80 -10.91 7.09
N ILE A 133 -6.15 -11.32 5.99
CA ILE A 133 -5.32 -12.54 5.95
C ILE A 133 -4.02 -12.35 6.73
N THR A 134 -3.38 -11.18 6.61
CA THR A 134 -2.06 -10.94 7.20
C THR A 134 -2.10 -10.51 8.66
N PHE A 135 -3.20 -9.89 9.10
CA PHE A 135 -3.30 -9.30 10.43
C PHE A 135 -4.42 -9.99 11.21
N ASN A 136 -4.10 -11.14 11.82
CA ASN A 136 -5.05 -11.90 12.62
C ASN A 136 -5.17 -11.33 14.05
N PRO A 137 -6.31 -10.71 14.43
CA PRO A 137 -6.49 -10.11 15.76
C PRO A 137 -6.57 -11.15 16.88
N GLU A 138 -7.02 -12.38 16.59
CA GLU A 138 -7.07 -13.48 17.55
C GLU A 138 -5.68 -13.91 17.96
N GLU A 139 -4.80 -14.14 16.97
CA GLU A 139 -3.42 -14.54 17.23
C GLU A 139 -2.64 -13.48 18.01
N ILE A 140 -2.85 -12.19 17.69
CA ILE A 140 -2.22 -11.08 18.42
C ILE A 140 -2.72 -11.03 19.87
N ALA A 141 -4.03 -11.19 20.10
CA ALA A 141 -4.60 -11.18 21.44
C ALA A 141 -4.14 -12.38 22.27
N ASP A 142 -4.03 -13.56 21.67
CA ASP A 142 -3.55 -14.77 22.34
C ASP A 142 -2.05 -14.68 22.67
N ASN A 143 -1.24 -14.15 21.75
CA ASN A 143 0.15 -13.84 22.03
C ASN A 143 0.27 -12.84 23.18
N MET A 144 -0.51 -11.76 23.17
CA MET A 144 -0.55 -10.81 24.29
C MET A 144 -0.90 -11.50 25.61
N LYS A 145 -1.93 -12.34 25.63
CA LYS A 145 -2.32 -13.12 26.81
C LYS A 145 -1.20 -14.03 27.30
N LYS A 146 -0.51 -14.73 26.38
CA LYS A 146 0.62 -15.64 26.69
C LYS A 146 1.82 -14.90 27.28
N TYR A 147 2.12 -13.69 26.81
CA TYR A 147 3.19 -12.85 27.32
C TYR A 147 2.77 -11.97 28.52
N GLY A 148 1.56 -12.14 29.06
CA GLY A 148 1.05 -11.35 30.19
C GLY A 148 0.80 -9.88 29.84
N GLY A 149 0.64 -9.56 28.56
CA GLY A 149 0.29 -8.24 28.04
C GLY A 149 -1.23 -8.04 27.99
N PHE A 150 -1.68 -6.83 28.31
CA PHE A 150 -3.07 -6.42 28.17
C PHE A 150 -3.18 -4.95 27.76
N ILE A 151 -4.30 -4.61 27.13
CA ILE A 151 -4.62 -3.22 26.78
C ILE A 151 -5.29 -2.58 28.01
N PRO A 152 -4.80 -1.44 28.52
CA PRO A 152 -5.43 -0.76 29.65
C PRO A 152 -6.92 -0.52 29.39
N GLY A 153 -7.78 -0.95 30.32
CA GLY A 153 -9.24 -0.82 30.20
C GLY A 153 -9.96 -1.95 29.46
N ILE A 154 -9.25 -2.93 28.89
CA ILE A 154 -9.85 -4.07 28.17
C ILE A 154 -9.31 -5.38 28.75
N ARG A 155 -10.21 -6.30 29.10
CA ARG A 155 -9.85 -7.62 29.63
C ARG A 155 -9.20 -8.47 28.53
N ALA A 156 -8.11 -9.16 28.85
CA ALA A 156 -7.40 -10.02 27.91
C ALA A 156 -8.29 -11.20 27.43
N GLY A 157 -8.20 -11.53 26.14
CA GLY A 157 -9.02 -12.56 25.48
C GLY A 157 -9.95 -11.96 24.43
N GLU A 158 -11.17 -12.48 24.34
CA GLU A 158 -12.17 -12.08 23.34
C GLU A 158 -12.47 -10.56 23.27
N PRO A 159 -12.52 -9.81 24.39
CA PRO A 159 -12.70 -8.36 24.32
C PRO A 159 -11.53 -7.62 23.64
N THR A 160 -10.29 -8.11 23.81
CA THR A 160 -9.11 -7.61 23.11
C THR A 160 -9.21 -7.87 21.62
N VAL A 161 -9.65 -9.08 21.22
CA VAL A 161 -9.87 -9.43 19.81
C VAL A 161 -10.86 -8.47 19.16
N LYS A 162 -12.04 -8.28 19.77
CA LYS A 162 -13.08 -7.36 19.26
C LYS A 162 -12.56 -5.94 19.11
N TYR A 163 -11.78 -5.45 20.08
CA TYR A 163 -11.19 -4.12 20.01
C TYR A 163 -10.14 -4.00 18.90
N LEU A 164 -9.22 -4.96 18.78
CA LEU A 164 -8.23 -4.97 17.73
C LEU A 164 -8.89 -5.04 16.35
N SER A 165 -9.86 -5.92 16.14
CA SER A 165 -10.63 -6.02 14.89
C SER A 165 -11.33 -4.71 14.54
N TYR A 166 -11.96 -4.05 15.51
CA TYR A 166 -12.60 -2.75 15.31
C TYR A 166 -11.59 -1.68 14.88
N VAL A 167 -10.43 -1.64 15.55
CA VAL A 167 -9.35 -0.70 15.23
C VAL A 167 -8.80 -0.94 13.83
N ILE A 168 -8.47 -2.19 13.51
CA ILE A 168 -7.89 -2.58 12.21
C ILE A 168 -8.89 -2.24 11.10
N ASN A 169 -10.14 -2.65 11.21
CA ASN A 169 -11.15 -2.40 10.18
C ASN A 169 -11.31 -0.90 9.88
N ARG A 170 -11.36 -0.06 10.93
CA ARG A 170 -11.47 1.39 10.77
C ARG A 170 -10.22 2.02 10.16
N VAL A 171 -9.03 1.55 10.54
CA VAL A 171 -7.76 2.01 9.97
C VAL A 171 -7.64 1.58 8.51
N THR A 172 -7.96 0.33 8.18
CA THR A 172 -7.96 -0.19 6.81
C THR A 172 -8.98 0.51 5.92
N THR A 173 -10.14 0.90 6.45
CA THR A 173 -11.12 1.70 5.69
C THR A 173 -10.53 3.04 5.27
N ALA A 174 -9.85 3.76 6.17
CA ALA A 174 -9.16 4.99 5.81
C ALA A 174 -7.96 4.75 4.87
N GLY A 175 -7.19 3.68 5.10
CA GLY A 175 -6.03 3.32 4.29
C GLY A 175 -6.38 2.92 2.86
N SER A 176 -7.49 2.19 2.66
CA SER A 176 -7.96 1.74 1.34
C SER A 176 -8.45 2.89 0.46
N VAL A 177 -9.19 3.85 1.03
CA VAL A 177 -9.61 5.08 0.31
C VAL A 177 -8.39 5.89 -0.11
N TYR A 178 -7.42 6.04 0.78
CA TYR A 178 -6.17 6.73 0.45
C TYR A 178 -5.38 6.02 -0.66
N LEU A 179 -5.21 4.70 -0.56
CA LEU A 179 -4.53 3.91 -1.59
C LEU A 179 -5.22 4.02 -2.95
N LEU A 180 -6.55 4.04 -2.96
CA LEU A 180 -7.35 4.22 -4.16
C LEU A 180 -7.10 5.60 -4.79
N VAL A 181 -7.18 6.67 -4.00
CA VAL A 181 -6.88 8.03 -4.48
C VAL A 181 -5.47 8.08 -5.05
N LEU A 182 -4.50 7.52 -4.32
CA LEU A 182 -3.12 7.50 -4.74
C LEU A 182 -2.92 6.78 -6.08
N ALA A 183 -3.51 5.60 -6.25
CA ALA A 183 -3.41 4.81 -7.46
C ALA A 183 -4.06 5.48 -8.67
N LEU A 184 -5.14 6.24 -8.46
CA LEU A 184 -5.88 6.95 -9.52
C LEU A 184 -5.30 8.33 -9.84
N LEU A 185 -4.61 8.98 -8.90
CA LEU A 185 -4.08 10.33 -9.09
C LEU A 185 -3.20 10.46 -10.35
N PRO A 186 -2.21 9.59 -10.61
CA PRO A 186 -1.35 9.76 -11.77
C PRO A 186 -2.06 9.40 -13.08
N THR A 187 -3.01 8.46 -13.08
CA THR A 187 -3.78 8.14 -14.29
C THR A 187 -4.70 9.29 -14.66
N LEU A 188 -5.37 9.89 -13.67
CA LEU A 188 -6.19 11.08 -13.86
C LEU A 188 -5.36 12.29 -14.31
N ALA A 189 -4.16 12.50 -13.76
CA ALA A 189 -3.27 13.58 -14.17
C ALA A 189 -2.86 13.48 -15.66
N VAL A 190 -2.59 12.26 -16.16
CA VAL A 190 -2.26 12.03 -17.58
C VAL A 190 -3.46 12.30 -18.50
N ILE A 191 -4.67 11.93 -18.05
CA ILE A 191 -5.91 12.18 -18.79
C ILE A 191 -6.18 13.70 -18.88
N TRP A 192 -6.08 14.42 -17.75
CA TRP A 192 -6.29 15.87 -17.69
C TRP A 192 -5.28 16.67 -18.52
N LEU A 193 -4.03 16.22 -18.59
CA LEU A 193 -2.98 16.87 -19.37
C LEU A 193 -3.05 16.57 -20.89
N GLY A 194 -4.00 15.74 -21.34
CA GLY A 194 -4.14 15.35 -22.74
C GLY A 194 -2.93 14.59 -23.29
N LEU A 195 -2.09 14.03 -22.41
CA LEU A 195 -0.88 13.28 -22.77
C LEU A 195 -1.16 11.78 -22.98
N SER A 196 -2.44 11.40 -23.04
CA SER A 196 -2.92 10.02 -23.16
C SER A 196 -2.38 9.26 -24.36
N GLN A 197 -1.99 9.96 -25.44
CA GLN A 197 -1.45 9.32 -26.65
C GLN A 197 0.09 9.19 -26.67
N ASN A 198 0.82 9.95 -25.86
CA ASN A 198 2.30 9.96 -25.87
C ASN A 198 2.95 9.27 -24.67
N LEU A 199 2.16 8.87 -23.67
CA LEU A 199 2.63 8.15 -22.49
C LEU A 199 2.00 6.75 -22.42
N PRO A 200 2.48 5.78 -23.23
CA PRO A 200 1.96 4.41 -23.19
C PRO A 200 2.20 3.71 -21.84
N PHE A 201 3.05 4.25 -20.96
CA PHE A 201 3.34 3.72 -19.62
C PHE A 201 3.79 4.87 -18.70
N GLY A 202 3.24 4.99 -17.50
CA GLY A 202 3.65 6.09 -16.61
C GLY A 202 3.22 5.96 -15.15
N GLY A 203 1.95 6.27 -14.86
CA GLY A 203 1.50 6.54 -13.50
C GLY A 203 1.62 5.37 -12.53
N THR A 204 0.98 4.24 -12.87
CA THR A 204 0.96 3.05 -12.02
C THR A 204 2.34 2.43 -11.88
N THR A 205 3.14 2.43 -12.95
CA THR A 205 4.51 1.91 -12.94
C THR A 205 5.43 2.74 -12.01
N ILE A 206 5.25 4.07 -11.94
CA ILE A 206 5.99 4.93 -11.01
C ILE A 206 5.60 4.62 -9.57
N LEU A 207 4.30 4.57 -9.28
CA LEU A 207 3.82 4.27 -7.92
C LEU A 207 4.29 2.89 -7.45
N ILE A 208 4.24 1.90 -8.34
CA ILE A 208 4.75 0.55 -8.05
C ILE A 208 6.26 0.60 -7.82
N MET A 209 7.02 1.30 -8.67
CA MET A 209 8.48 1.39 -8.53
C MET A 209 8.90 2.07 -7.22
N VAL A 210 8.24 3.18 -6.85
CA VAL A 210 8.54 3.91 -5.61
C VAL A 210 8.13 3.09 -4.40
N GLY A 211 6.93 2.52 -4.39
CA GLY A 211 6.44 1.76 -3.25
C GLY A 211 7.23 0.45 -3.03
N VAL A 212 7.58 -0.27 -4.11
CA VAL A 212 8.45 -1.45 -4.01
C VAL A 212 9.88 -1.06 -3.63
N GLY A 213 10.42 0.04 -4.17
CA GLY A 213 11.73 0.55 -3.77
C GLY A 213 11.82 0.89 -2.27
N LEU A 214 10.77 1.53 -1.72
CA LEU A 214 10.64 1.80 -0.28
C LEU A 214 10.53 0.52 0.54
N GLN A 215 9.77 -0.47 0.07
CA GLN A 215 9.69 -1.78 0.71
C GLN A 215 11.07 -2.45 0.75
N THR A 216 11.81 -2.48 -0.36
CA THR A 216 13.16 -3.05 -0.43
C THR A 216 14.12 -2.35 0.53
N VAL A 217 14.11 -1.02 0.59
CA VAL A 217 14.96 -0.26 1.54
C VAL A 217 14.57 -0.56 2.99
N LYS A 218 13.28 -0.62 3.31
CA LYS A 218 12.80 -0.98 4.66
C LYS A 218 13.24 -2.40 5.05
N GLU A 219 13.19 -3.34 4.12
CA GLU A 219 13.56 -4.73 4.34
C GLU A 219 15.07 -4.91 4.53
N ILE A 220 15.88 -4.22 3.72
CA ILE A 220 17.33 -4.13 3.91
C ILE A 220 17.66 -3.54 5.29
N ASN A 221 17.02 -2.43 5.67
CA ASN A 221 17.24 -1.82 6.99
C ASN A 221 16.82 -2.76 8.13
N SER A 222 15.74 -3.52 7.97
CA SER A 222 15.30 -4.51 8.95
C SER A 222 16.34 -5.62 9.13
N GLN A 223 16.90 -6.14 8.03
CA GLN A 223 17.95 -7.16 8.08
C GLN A 223 19.26 -6.62 8.67
N LEU A 224 19.61 -5.36 8.38
CA LEU A 224 20.78 -4.69 8.95
C LEU A 224 20.63 -4.43 10.45
N GLN A 225 19.45 -4.05 10.92
CA GLN A 225 19.16 -3.90 12.35
C GLN A 225 19.24 -5.25 13.08
N GLN A 226 18.74 -6.33 12.48
CA GLN A 226 18.88 -7.68 13.04
C GLN A 226 20.35 -8.11 13.17
N ARG A 227 21.22 -7.76 12.20
CA ARG A 227 22.67 -8.02 12.32
C ARG A 227 23.37 -7.17 13.39
N HIS A 228 22.93 -5.94 13.65
CA HIS A 228 23.50 -5.11 14.72
C HIS A 228 23.05 -5.54 16.14
N TYR A 229 22.08 -6.45 16.25
CA TYR A 229 21.65 -7.01 17.53
C TYR A 229 22.58 -8.11 18.08
N GLU A 230 23.50 -8.66 17.28
CA GLU A 230 24.44 -9.70 17.74
C GLU A 230 25.58 -9.16 18.64
N GLY A 231 25.77 -7.84 18.73
CA GLY A 231 26.90 -7.24 19.46
C GLY A 231 26.65 -6.79 20.91
N PHE A 232 25.42 -6.91 21.44
CA PHE A 232 25.08 -6.43 22.80
C PHE A 232 24.73 -7.52 23.82
N LEU A 233 24.73 -8.80 23.41
CA LEU A 233 24.52 -9.95 24.28
C LEU A 233 25.67 -10.96 24.13
N SER A 234 26.89 -10.50 24.40
CA SER A 234 28.02 -11.33 24.82
C SER A 234 28.56 -10.80 26.13
#